data_AF-A0A432XCY9-F1
#
_entry.id   AF-A0A432XCY9-F1
#
_cell.length_a   1.000
_cell.length_b   1.000
_cell.length_c   1.000
_cell.angle_alpha   90.00
_cell.angle_beta   90.00
_cell.angle_gamma   90.00
#
_symmetry.space_group_name_H-M   'P 1'
#
loop_
_entity.id
_entity.type
_entity.pdbx_description
1 polymer ?
#
loop_
_entity_poly.entity_id
_entity_poly.type
_entity_poly.pdbx_seq_one_letter_code
_entity_poly.pdbx_strand_id
1 'polypeptide(L)' 'MSCYMALLMTCLITYINTGFDAGFWPRWWTAFYIAWPIAGVLMFFGAQRIRELSERIAAKF' A
#
# COMPACT_ATOMS: atom_id res chain seq x y z
N MET A 1 6.01 -8.76 -3.62
CA MET A 1 6.27 -7.36 -3.20
C MET A 1 6.91 -7.40 -1.82
N SER A 2 8.12 -6.89 -1.67
CA SER A 2 8.95 -7.03 -0.47
C SER A 2 8.34 -6.27 0.71
N CYS A 3 8.09 -6.94 1.85
CA CYS A 3 7.54 -6.32 3.08
C CYS A 3 8.29 -5.05 3.50
N TYR A 4 9.58 -4.97 3.15
CA TYR A 4 10.45 -3.81 3.36
C TYR A 4 9.88 -2.50 2.77
N MET A 5 9.37 -2.54 1.54
CA MET A 5 8.84 -1.34 0.90
C MET A 5 7.52 -0.89 1.55
N ALA A 6 6.66 -1.85 1.91
CA ALA A 6 5.38 -1.56 2.56
C ALA A 6 5.57 -0.95 3.96
N LEU A 7 6.51 -1.48 4.75
CA LEU A 7 6.86 -0.94 6.07
C LEU A 7 7.42 0.48 5.95
N LEU A 8 8.36 0.72 5.04
CA LEU A 8 8.95 2.04 4.84
C LEU A 8 7.93 3.08 4.37
N MET A 9 7.09 2.75 3.38
CA MET A 9 6.09 3.69 2.86
C MET A 9 5.04 4.04 3.92
N THR A 10 4.55 3.07 4.70
CA THR A 10 3.61 3.37 5.79
C THR A 10 4.25 4.19 6.91
N CYS A 11 5.53 3.95 7.23
CA CYS A 11 6.27 4.75 8.23
C CYS A 11 6.47 6.19 7.74
N LEU A 12 6.91 6.35 6.49
CA LEU A 12 7.13 7.65 5.86
C LEU A 12 5.84 8.47 5.74
N ILE A 13 4.74 7.84 5.30
CA ILE A 13 3.44 8.52 5.16
C ILE A 13 2.90 8.96 6.53
N THR A 14 3.05 8.11 7.55
CA THR A 14 2.67 8.44 8.93
C THR A 14 3.53 9.58 9.46
N TYR A 15 4.82 9.59 9.13
CA TYR A 15 5.76 10.64 9.55
C TYR A 15 5.40 11.99 8.92
N ILE A 16 5.13 12.00 7.62
CA ILE A 16 4.73 13.19 6.88
C ILE A 16 3.38 13.75 7.39
N ASN A 17 2.42 12.89 7.71
CA ASN A 17 1.08 13.34 8.12
C ASN A 17 0.98 13.79 9.58
N THR A 18 1.78 13.21 10.48
CA THR A 18 1.61 13.43 11.93
C THR A 18 2.84 13.95 12.66
N GLY A 19 4.01 14.01 12.00
CA GLY A 19 5.27 14.37 12.66
C GLY A 19 5.75 13.29 13.64
N PHE A 20 6.95 13.48 14.20
CA PHE A 20 7.53 12.58 15.20
C PHE A 20 7.05 12.97 16.61
N ASP A 21 5.80 12.63 16.91
CA ASP A 21 5.18 12.88 18.21
C ASP A 21 5.05 11.57 19.02
N ALA A 22 4.80 11.65 20.33
CA ALA A 22 4.72 10.49 21.23
C ALA A 22 3.71 9.42 20.79
N GLY A 23 2.71 9.79 19.96
CA GLY A 23 1.74 8.88 19.36
C GLY A 23 2.14 8.22 18.02
N PHE A 24 3.36 8.43 17.52
CA PHE A 24 3.77 7.97 16.19
C PHE A 24 3.69 6.44 16.02
N TRP A 25 4.24 5.70 16.98
CA TRP A 25 4.34 4.24 16.91
C TRP A 25 2.96 3.53 16.87
N PRO A 26 1.99 3.84 17.77
CA PRO A 26 0.67 3.23 17.69
C PRO A 26 -0.12 3.65 16.44
N ARG A 27 0.05 4.88 15.94
CA ARG A 27 -0.59 5.33 14.69
C ARG A 27 -0.04 4.58 13.48
N TRP A 28 1.29 4.43 13.40
CA TRP A 28 1.94 3.67 12.34
C TRP A 28 1.50 2.21 12.33
N TRP A 29 1.46 1.56 13.50
CA TRP A 29 1.03 0.17 13.61
C TRP A 29 -0.43 -0.01 13.15
N THR A 30 -1.31 0.90 13.56
CA THR A 30 -2.72 0.91 13.13
C THR A 30 -2.83 1.10 11.61
N ALA A 31 -2.07 2.03 11.04
CA ALA A 31 -2.04 2.28 9.60
C ALA A 31 -1.52 1.07 8.81
N PHE A 32 -0.45 0.41 9.28
CA PHE A 32 0.08 -0.80 8.66
C PHE A 32 -0.93 -1.95 8.72
N TYR A 33 -1.56 -2.16 9.87
CA TYR A 33 -2.56 -3.20 10.08
C TYR A 33 -3.82 -3.00 9.24
N ILE A 34 -4.24 -1.75 8.99
CA ILE A 34 -5.37 -1.44 8.12
C ILE A 34 -4.97 -1.54 6.64
N ALA A 35 -3.77 -1.08 6.27
CA ALA A 35 -3.31 -1.08 4.88
C ALA A 35 -3.13 -2.49 4.32
N TRP A 36 -2.67 -3.45 5.13
CA TRP A 36 -2.40 -4.82 4.69
C TRP A 36 -3.64 -5.58 4.17
N PRO A 37 -4.77 -5.67 4.90
CA PRO A 37 -5.99 -6.30 4.41
C PRO A 37 -6.60 -5.54 3.23
N ILE A 38 -6.54 -4.19 3.24
CA ILE A 38 -7.03 -3.38 2.12
C ILE A 38 -6.23 -3.70 0.85
N ALA A 39 -4.91 -3.76 0.94
CA ALA A 39 -4.04 -4.11 -0.18
C ALA A 39 -4.32 -5.55 -0.66
N GLY A 40 -4.55 -6.49 0.25
CA GLY A 40 -4.93 -7.87 -0.08
C GLY A 40 -6.25 -7.95 -0.86
N VAL A 41 -7.29 -7.24 -0.40
CA VAL A 41 -8.60 -7.17 -1.08
C VAL A 41 -8.47 -6.49 -2.45
N LEU A 42 -7.76 -5.37 -2.52
CA LEU A 42 -7.48 -4.67 -3.79
C LEU A 42 -6.70 -5.55 -4.77
N MET A 43 -5.72 -6.32 -4.31
CA MET A 43 -5.04 -7.29 -5.15
C MET A 43 -5.97 -8.41 -5.61
N PHE A 44 -6.77 -8.98 -4.71
CA PHE A 44 -7.67 -10.08 -5.03
C PHE A 44 -8.69 -9.70 -6.11
N PHE A 45 -9.30 -8.50 -5.99
CA PHE A 45 -10.28 -8.02 -6.95
C PHE A 45 -9.67 -7.27 -8.15
N GLY A 46 -8.56 -6.57 -7.94
CA GLY A 46 -7.96 -5.66 -8.91
C GLY A 46 -6.88 -6.28 -9.77
N ALA A 47 -6.19 -7.34 -9.32
CA ALA A 47 -5.06 -7.91 -10.07
C ALA A 47 -5.48 -8.41 -11.46
N GLN A 48 -6.65 -9.03 -11.60
CA GLN A 48 -7.16 -9.46 -12.90
C GLN A 48 -7.47 -8.27 -13.82
N ARG A 49 -8.17 -7.25 -13.30
CA ARG A 49 -8.52 -6.05 -14.06
C ARG A 49 -7.30 -5.24 -14.50
N ILE A 50 -6.30 -5.11 -13.63
CA ILE A 50 -5.04 -4.43 -13.96
C ILE A 50 -4.29 -5.22 -15.02
N ARG A 51 -4.26 -6.55 -14.93
CA ARG A 51 -3.60 -7.39 -15.94
C ARG A 51 -4.26 -7.26 -17.31
N GLU A 52 -5.60 -7.29 -17.37
CA GLU A 52 -6.34 -7.07 -18.62
C GLU A 52 -6.07 -5.68 -19.23
N LEU A 53 -5.99 -4.64 -18.39
CA LEU A 53 -5.62 -3.29 -18.84
C LEU A 53 -4.20 -3.24 -19.37
N SER A 54 -3.24 -3.84 -18.68
CA SER A 54 -1.85 -3.91 -19.12
C SER A 54 -1.72 -4.65 -20.46
N GLU A 55 -2.42 -5.78 -20.62
CA GLU A 55 -2.46 -6.53 -21.87
C GLU A 55 -3.09 -5.71 -23.01
N ARG A 56 -4.19 -4.99 -22.76
CA ARG A 56 -4.81 -4.09 -23.75
C ARG A 56 -3.91 -2.93 -24.17
N ILE A 57 -3.16 -2.35 -23.23
CA ILE A 57 -2.21 -1.27 -23.53
C ILE A 57 -1.05 -1.82 -24.35
N ALA A 58 -0.49 -2.97 -23.96
CA ALA A 58 0.59 -3.62 -24.68
C ALA A 58 0.20 -4.04 -26.10
N ALA A 59 -1.03 -4.51 -26.31
CA ALA A 59 -1.53 -4.90 -27.64
C ALA A 59 -1.80 -3.71 -28.57
N LYS A 60 -1.78 -2.46 -28.04
CA LYS A 60 -2.02 -1.24 -28.82
C LYS A 60 -0.73 -0.56 -29.30
N PHE A 61 0.42 -1.01 -28.80
CA PHE A 61 1.76 -0.61 -29.25
C PHE A 61 2.34 -1.68 -30.17
#